data_AF-A0A519Y064-F1
#
_entry.id   AF-A0A519Y064-F1
#
_cell.length_a   1.000
_cell.length_b   1.000
_cell.length_c   1.000
_cell.angle_alpha   90.00
_cell.angle_beta   90.00
_cell.angle_gamma   90.00
#
_symmetry.space_group_name_H-M   'P 1'
#
loop_
_entity.id
_entity.type
_entity.pdbx_description
1 polymer ?
#
loop_
_entity_poly.entity_id
_entity_poly.type
_entity_poly.pdbx_seq_one_letter_code
_entity_poly.pdbx_strand_id
1 'polypeptide(L)'
;GTVYHSLRQWSVFIMMDWLPIMLLCVSAGVYFLAQSTRWYYAALMVLGYAALQFSVRNWLTAENAHLFININYAMMALLVLLPVLIYLIYTKWKAGKWVGYALLAFALALTFRIADKWEWLSFGTHFLWHSFGAIATYCMFNYIYLTQHKGAELAANNARNI
;
A
#
# COMPACT_ATOMS: atom_id res chain seq x y z
N GLY A 1 -1.26 12.21 -7.64
CA GLY A 1 -2.03 13.26 -6.95
C GLY A 1 -1.98 14.58 -7.70
N THR A 2 -0.99 15.42 -7.40
CA THR A 2 -0.96 16.84 -7.83
C THR A 2 -1.12 17.05 -9.34
N VAL A 3 -0.30 16.37 -10.17
CA VAL A 3 -0.34 16.54 -11.64
C VAL A 3 -1.70 16.15 -12.22
N TYR A 4 -2.28 15.05 -11.76
CA TYR A 4 -3.59 14.61 -12.22
C TYR A 4 -4.69 15.62 -11.89
N HIS A 5 -4.75 16.11 -10.65
CA HIS A 5 -5.79 17.06 -10.24
C HIS A 5 -5.67 18.41 -10.93
N SER A 6 -4.45 18.85 -11.23
CA SER A 6 -4.21 20.07 -12.00
C SER A 6 -4.55 19.92 -13.49
N LEU A 7 -4.44 18.72 -14.06
CA LEU A 7 -4.57 18.47 -15.51
C LEU A 7 -5.69 17.47 -15.86
N ARG A 8 -6.68 17.29 -14.98
CA ARG A 8 -7.69 16.21 -15.05
C ARG A 8 -8.57 16.20 -16.31
N GLN A 9 -8.51 17.27 -17.11
CA GLN A 9 -9.22 17.38 -18.39
C GLN A 9 -8.80 16.31 -19.41
N TRP A 10 -7.60 15.73 -19.27
CA TRP A 10 -7.06 14.75 -20.22
C TRP A 10 -6.91 13.41 -19.53
N SER A 11 -7.52 12.36 -20.10
CA SER A 11 -7.59 11.02 -19.52
C SER A 11 -6.22 10.40 -19.24
N VAL A 12 -5.18 10.77 -19.98
CA VAL A 12 -3.80 10.29 -19.80
C VAL A 12 -3.27 10.55 -18.38
N PHE A 13 -3.68 11.65 -17.74
CA PHE A 13 -3.15 12.02 -16.43
C PHE A 13 -3.69 11.16 -15.30
N ILE A 14 -4.75 10.36 -15.51
CA ILE A 14 -5.23 9.40 -14.50
C ILE A 14 -4.14 8.37 -14.16
N MET A 15 -3.29 8.04 -15.13
CA MET A 15 -2.15 7.15 -14.91
C MET A 15 -1.17 7.74 -13.90
N MET A 16 -1.01 9.07 -13.83
CA MET A 16 -0.13 9.73 -12.87
C MET A 16 -0.66 9.75 -11.44
N ASP A 17 -1.91 9.36 -11.22
CA ASP A 17 -2.48 9.17 -9.88
C ASP A 17 -2.51 7.70 -9.48
N TRP A 18 -3.02 6.85 -10.36
CA TRP A 18 -3.21 5.42 -10.07
C TRP A 18 -1.92 4.59 -10.17
N LEU A 19 -1.11 4.80 -11.21
CA LEU A 19 0.07 3.97 -11.46
C LEU A 19 1.12 4.08 -10.33
N PRO A 20 1.46 5.29 -9.81
CA PRO A 20 2.39 5.40 -8.70
C PRO A 20 1.91 4.68 -7.44
N ILE A 21 0.61 4.74 -7.13
CA ILE A 21 0.04 4.01 -5.97
C ILE A 21 0.20 2.51 -6.16
N MET A 22 -0.10 2.00 -7.36
CA MET A 22 0.09 0.58 -7.69
C MET A 22 1.55 0.15 -7.55
N LEU A 23 2.48 0.92 -8.10
CA LEU A 23 3.91 0.63 -7.99
C LEU A 23 4.39 0.64 -6.54
N LEU A 24 3.91 1.59 -5.72
CA LEU A 24 4.20 1.62 -4.28
C LEU A 24 3.67 0.38 -3.56
N CYS A 25 2.44 -0.05 -3.86
CA CYS A 25 1.85 -1.25 -3.27
C CYS A 25 2.66 -2.51 -3.62
N VAL A 26 2.98 -2.70 -4.91
CA VAL A 26 3.79 -3.84 -5.37
C VAL A 26 5.19 -3.79 -4.73
N SER A 27 5.85 -2.63 -4.76
CA SER A 27 7.20 -2.46 -4.21
C SER A 27 7.24 -2.73 -2.71
N ALA A 28 6.27 -2.21 -1.95
CA ALA A 28 6.15 -2.47 -0.52
C ALA A 28 5.92 -3.96 -0.24
N GLY A 29 5.00 -4.60 -0.96
CA GLY A 29 4.73 -6.02 -0.81
C GLY A 29 5.97 -6.88 -1.09
N VAL A 30 6.66 -6.61 -2.19
CA VAL A 30 7.92 -7.30 -2.56
C VAL A 30 8.99 -7.09 -1.50
N TYR A 31 9.20 -5.84 -1.08
CA TYR A 31 10.20 -5.48 -0.08
C TYR A 31 9.99 -6.23 1.24
N PHE A 32 8.78 -6.16 1.81
CA PHE A 32 8.50 -6.79 3.11
C PHE A 32 8.59 -8.31 3.05
N LEU A 33 8.11 -8.92 1.96
CA LEU A 33 8.15 -10.37 1.79
C LEU A 33 9.58 -10.86 1.53
N ALA A 34 10.36 -10.18 0.69
CA ALA A 34 11.75 -10.54 0.43
C ALA A 34 12.64 -10.37 1.67
N GLN A 35 12.31 -9.44 2.57
CA GLN A 35 13.07 -9.22 3.81
C GLN A 35 12.71 -10.22 4.93
N SER A 36 11.48 -10.75 4.94
CA SER A 36 11.02 -11.73 5.96
C SER A 36 11.08 -13.18 5.51
N THR A 37 11.15 -13.42 4.20
CA THR A 37 11.09 -14.76 3.59
C THR A 37 12.14 -14.88 2.48
N ARG A 38 12.05 -15.93 1.65
CA ARG A 38 12.90 -16.08 0.46
C ARG A 38 12.36 -15.21 -0.69
N TRP A 39 13.25 -14.60 -1.47
CA TRP A 39 12.90 -13.70 -2.59
C TRP A 39 11.92 -14.30 -3.61
N TYR A 40 11.94 -15.63 -3.81
CA TYR A 40 11.03 -16.29 -4.75
C TYR A 40 9.57 -16.25 -4.31
N TYR A 41 9.26 -16.10 -3.02
CA TYR A 41 7.89 -15.87 -2.57
C TYR A 41 7.38 -14.50 -3.01
N ALA A 42 8.25 -13.49 -3.06
CA ALA A 42 7.91 -12.17 -3.60
C ALA A 42 7.66 -12.24 -5.11
N ALA A 43 8.50 -12.99 -5.84
CA ALA A 43 8.27 -13.25 -7.26
C ALA A 43 6.93 -13.99 -7.50
N LEU A 44 6.65 -15.04 -6.71
CA LEU A 44 5.39 -15.78 -6.79
C LEU A 44 4.18 -14.89 -6.47
N MET A 45 4.28 -13.99 -5.49
CA MET A 45 3.23 -13.03 -5.16
C MET A 45 2.94 -12.09 -6.33
N VAL A 46 3.98 -11.54 -6.98
CA VAL A 46 3.81 -10.65 -8.15
C VAL A 46 3.19 -11.41 -9.33
N LEU A 47 3.69 -12.60 -9.63
CA LEU A 47 3.14 -13.46 -10.70
C LEU A 47 1.69 -13.85 -10.40
N GLY A 48 1.40 -14.23 -9.15
CA GLY A 48 0.05 -14.57 -8.69
C GLY A 48 -0.91 -13.39 -8.78
N TYR A 49 -0.47 -12.19 -8.38
CA TYR A 49 -1.26 -10.96 -8.54
C TYR A 49 -1.55 -10.67 -10.01
N ALA A 50 -0.55 -10.74 -10.89
CA ALA A 50 -0.73 -10.52 -12.32
C ALA A 50 -1.68 -11.55 -12.96
N ALA A 51 -1.51 -12.83 -12.63
CA ALA A 51 -2.38 -13.90 -13.10
C ALA A 51 -3.83 -13.71 -12.61
N LEU A 52 -4.02 -13.34 -11.34
CA LEU A 52 -5.33 -13.07 -10.77
C LEU A 52 -5.99 -11.85 -11.42
N GLN A 53 -5.25 -10.77 -11.66
CA GLN A 53 -5.75 -9.59 -12.39
C GLN A 53 -6.21 -9.95 -13.80
N PHE A 54 -5.44 -10.75 -14.53
CA PHE A 54 -5.79 -11.20 -15.87
C PHE A 54 -7.06 -12.08 -15.85
N SER A 55 -7.14 -13.03 -14.93
CA SER A 55 -8.31 -13.89 -14.74
C SER A 55 -9.56 -13.09 -14.38
N VAL A 56 -9.48 -12.20 -13.39
CA VAL A 56 -10.58 -11.35 -12.94
C VAL A 56 -11.07 -10.45 -14.08
N ARG A 57 -10.17 -9.87 -14.87
CA ARG A 57 -10.52 -9.07 -16.05
C ARG A 57 -11.22 -9.88 -17.14
N ASN A 58 -10.86 -11.14 -17.32
CA ASN A 58 -11.47 -12.00 -18.33
C ASN A 58 -12.82 -12.57 -17.89
N TRP A 59 -12.99 -12.82 -16.58
CA TRP A 59 -14.23 -13.35 -16.01
C TRP A 59 -15.30 -12.28 -15.79
N LEU A 60 -14.90 -11.05 -15.48
CA LEU A 60 -15.82 -9.93 -15.31
C LEU A 60 -15.94 -9.18 -16.64
N THR A 61 -17.00 -9.47 -17.40
CA THR A 61 -17.42 -8.67 -18.56
C THR A 61 -17.72 -7.23 -18.16
N ALA A 62 -17.72 -6.32 -19.13
CA ALA A 62 -17.94 -4.87 -18.92
C ALA A 62 -19.22 -4.53 -18.13
N GLU A 63 -20.21 -5.42 -18.11
CA GLU A 63 -21.45 -5.29 -17.35
C GLU A 63 -21.25 -5.26 -15.83
N ASN A 64 -20.14 -5.81 -15.31
CA ASN A 64 -19.83 -5.85 -13.88
C ASN A 64 -18.65 -4.94 -13.48
N ALA A 65 -18.48 -3.79 -14.15
CA ALA A 65 -17.36 -2.86 -13.93
C ALA A 65 -17.21 -2.41 -12.47
N HIS A 66 -18.31 -2.22 -11.74
CA HIS A 66 -18.28 -1.85 -10.32
C HIS A 66 -17.67 -2.96 -9.43
N LEU A 67 -18.04 -4.21 -9.69
CA LEU A 67 -17.51 -5.36 -8.96
C LEU A 67 -16.02 -5.56 -9.25
N PHE A 68 -15.62 -5.39 -10.52
CA PHE A 68 -14.22 -5.43 -10.94
C PHE A 68 -13.36 -4.41 -10.18
N ILE A 69 -13.83 -3.16 -10.09
CA ILE A 69 -13.12 -2.09 -9.37
C ILE A 69 -12.94 -2.45 -7.90
N ASN A 70 -13.99 -2.92 -7.22
CA ASN A 70 -13.92 -3.28 -5.80
C ASN A 70 -12.97 -4.45 -5.54
N ILE A 71 -13.01 -5.50 -6.38
CA ILE A 71 -12.10 -6.65 -6.28
C ILE A 71 -10.65 -6.19 -6.47
N ASN A 72 -10.39 -5.30 -7.43
CA ASN A 72 -9.05 -4.79 -7.68
C ASN A 72 -8.49 -4.03 -6.46
N TYR A 73 -9.30 -3.16 -5.83
CA TYR A 73 -8.89 -2.49 -4.59
C TYR A 73 -8.65 -3.48 -3.44
N ALA A 74 -9.48 -4.50 -3.29
CA ALA A 74 -9.27 -5.54 -2.28
C ALA A 74 -7.96 -6.32 -2.52
N MET A 75 -7.68 -6.68 -3.78
CA MET A 75 -6.43 -7.32 -4.16
C MET A 75 -5.22 -6.44 -3.88
N MET A 76 -5.27 -5.14 -4.20
CA MET A 76 -4.19 -4.19 -3.89
C MET A 76 -3.98 -4.04 -2.37
N ALA A 77 -5.05 -4.01 -1.59
CA ALA A 77 -4.95 -3.97 -0.13
C ALA A 77 -4.27 -5.24 0.41
N LEU A 78 -4.67 -6.42 -0.06
CA LEU A 78 -4.07 -7.70 0.35
C LEU A 78 -2.59 -7.82 -0.06
N LEU A 79 -2.24 -7.33 -1.26
CA LEU A 79 -0.88 -7.33 -1.78
C LEU A 79 0.10 -6.60 -0.85
N VAL A 80 -0.37 -5.60 -0.12
CA VAL A 80 0.45 -4.86 0.86
C VAL A 80 0.28 -5.43 2.27
N LEU A 81 -0.96 -5.64 2.69
CA LEU A 81 -1.28 -5.99 4.07
C LEU A 81 -0.67 -7.33 4.48
N LEU A 82 -0.74 -8.34 3.61
CA LEU A 82 -0.21 -9.67 3.91
C LEU A 82 1.32 -9.64 4.12
N PRO A 83 2.14 -9.10 3.20
CA PRO A 83 3.58 -8.95 3.44
C PRO A 83 3.93 -8.11 4.67
N VAL A 84 3.20 -7.03 4.94
CA VAL A 84 3.43 -6.19 6.13
C VAL A 84 3.18 -6.98 7.41
N LEU A 85 2.09 -7.76 7.48
CA LEU A 85 1.79 -8.59 8.65
C LEU A 85 2.82 -9.71 8.83
N ILE A 86 3.23 -10.37 7.75
CA ILE A 86 4.30 -11.38 7.77
C ILE A 86 5.60 -10.76 8.31
N TYR A 87 5.98 -9.59 7.81
CA TYR A 87 7.16 -8.88 8.26
C TYR A 87 7.05 -8.39 9.70
N LEU A 88 5.86 -7.99 10.15
CA LEU A 88 5.60 -7.62 11.55
C LEU A 88 5.77 -8.80 12.50
N ILE A 89 5.26 -9.97 12.13
CA ILE A 89 5.46 -11.22 12.89
C ILE A 89 6.93 -11.61 12.89
N TYR A 90 7.59 -11.58 11.72
CA TYR A 90 9.02 -11.88 11.56
C TYR A 90 9.90 -10.99 12.44
N THR A 91 9.57 -9.70 12.53
CA THR A 91 10.28 -8.72 13.39
C THR A 91 9.83 -8.75 14.85
N LYS A 92 9.03 -9.74 15.28
CA LYS A 92 8.49 -9.89 16.65
C LYS A 92 7.79 -8.62 17.14
N TRP A 93 6.93 -8.03 16.30
CA TRP A 93 6.14 -6.84 16.61
C TRP A 93 6.96 -5.56 16.88
N LYS A 94 8.26 -5.57 16.56
CA LYS A 94 9.13 -4.41 16.71
C LYS A 94 8.55 -3.21 15.98
N ALA A 95 8.37 -2.10 16.69
CA ALA A 95 7.82 -0.86 16.12
C ALA A 95 6.39 -1.01 15.53
N GLY A 96 5.63 -2.05 15.91
CA GLY A 96 4.30 -2.35 15.36
C GLY A 96 3.25 -1.25 15.51
N LYS A 97 3.42 -0.33 16.48
CA LYS A 97 2.56 0.86 16.60
C LYS A 97 2.47 1.68 15.31
N TRP A 98 3.57 1.72 14.52
CA TRP A 98 3.60 2.44 13.26
C TRP A 98 2.77 1.77 12.18
N VAL A 99 2.70 0.42 12.17
CA VAL A 99 1.77 -0.32 11.32
C VAL A 99 0.33 -0.01 11.74
N GLY A 100 0.03 0.02 13.04
CA GLY A 100 -1.29 0.41 13.56
C GLY A 100 -1.72 1.82 13.14
N TYR A 101 -0.82 2.81 13.27
CA TYR A 101 -1.08 4.18 12.80
C TYR A 101 -1.28 4.25 11.29
N ALA A 102 -0.50 3.48 10.51
CA ALA A 102 -0.67 3.42 9.07
C ALA A 102 -2.03 2.84 8.67
N LEU A 103 -2.49 1.76 9.33
CA LEU A 103 -3.80 1.16 9.09
C LEU A 103 -4.95 2.11 9.45
N LEU A 104 -4.84 2.80 10.59
CA LEU A 104 -5.84 3.79 10.99
C LEU A 104 -5.91 4.95 9.99
N ALA A 105 -4.76 5.50 9.60
CA ALA A 105 -4.70 6.56 8.60
C ALA A 105 -5.25 6.09 7.24
N PHE A 106 -4.91 4.88 6.80
CA PHE A 106 -5.44 4.32 5.55
C PHE A 106 -6.95 4.08 5.59
N ALA A 107 -7.49 3.61 6.71
CA ALA A 107 -8.94 3.46 6.90
C ALA A 107 -9.66 4.81 6.79
N LEU A 108 -9.11 5.86 7.43
CA LEU A 108 -9.63 7.22 7.29
C LEU A 108 -9.53 7.73 5.85
N ALA A 109 -8.40 7.49 5.17
CA ALA A 109 -8.26 7.83 3.75
C ALA A 109 -9.38 7.19 2.93
N LEU A 110 -9.59 5.87 3.06
CA LEU A 110 -10.61 5.15 2.31
C LEU A 110 -12.02 5.67 2.60
N THR A 111 -12.33 6.00 3.85
CA THR A 111 -13.59 6.65 4.22
C THR A 111 -13.78 7.95 3.44
N PHE A 112 -12.77 8.82 3.39
CA PHE A 112 -12.85 10.08 2.63
C PHE A 112 -12.88 9.89 1.11
N ARG A 113 -12.34 8.78 0.58
CA ARG A 113 -12.47 8.42 -0.83
C ARG A 113 -13.89 7.99 -1.19
N ILE A 114 -14.56 7.27 -0.30
CA ILE A 114 -15.95 6.84 -0.50
C ILE A 114 -16.90 8.04 -0.30
N ALA A 115 -16.68 8.81 0.78
CA ALA A 115 -17.49 9.97 1.13
C ALA A 115 -17.39 11.12 0.11
N ASP A 116 -16.42 11.08 -0.80
CA ASP A 116 -16.27 12.08 -1.87
C ASP A 116 -17.51 12.11 -2.77
N LYS A 117 -18.23 10.98 -2.89
CA LYS A 117 -19.50 10.88 -3.63
C LYS A 117 -20.71 11.43 -2.87
N TRP A 118 -20.56 11.69 -1.57
CA TRP A 118 -21.64 12.15 -0.71
C TRP A 118 -21.66 13.67 -0.56
N GLU A 119 -20.71 14.37 -1.20
CA GLU A 119 -20.66 15.83 -1.29
C GLU A 119 -20.75 16.53 0.08
N TRP A 120 -20.16 15.93 1.12
CA TRP A 120 -20.12 16.50 2.48
C TRP A 120 -19.48 17.89 2.54
N LEU A 121 -18.58 18.17 1.59
CA LEU A 121 -17.92 19.46 1.41
C LEU A 121 -18.11 19.91 -0.03
N SER A 122 -18.32 21.22 -0.24
CA SER A 122 -18.52 21.82 -1.57
C SER A 122 -17.33 21.64 -2.52
N PHE A 123 -16.14 21.38 -1.98
CA PHE A 123 -14.91 21.11 -2.73
C PHE A 123 -14.48 19.63 -2.70
N GLY A 124 -15.32 18.75 -2.14
CA GLY A 124 -15.08 17.32 -2.01
C GLY A 124 -14.20 16.92 -0.81
N THR A 125 -14.14 15.62 -0.54
CA THR A 125 -13.29 15.03 0.52
C THR A 125 -12.04 14.37 -0.06
N HIS A 126 -11.87 14.37 -1.39
CA HIS A 126 -10.76 13.70 -2.07
C HIS A 126 -9.36 14.16 -1.63
N PHE A 127 -9.20 15.43 -1.23
CA PHE A 127 -7.92 15.90 -0.70
C PHE A 127 -7.53 15.17 0.60
N LEU A 128 -8.51 14.80 1.45
CA LEU A 128 -8.26 14.05 2.68
C LEU A 128 -7.81 12.62 2.39
N TRP A 129 -8.28 12.00 1.31
CA TRP A 129 -7.72 10.72 0.84
C TRP A 129 -6.21 10.83 0.60
N HIS A 130 -5.75 11.90 -0.06
CA HIS A 130 -4.31 12.12 -0.28
C HIS A 130 -3.57 12.47 1.02
N SER A 131 -4.13 13.32 1.88
CA SER A 131 -3.51 13.70 3.15
C SER A 131 -3.33 12.51 4.10
N PHE A 132 -4.37 11.71 4.31
CA PHE A 132 -4.27 10.52 5.15
C PHE A 132 -3.45 9.40 4.49
N GLY A 133 -3.47 9.29 3.16
CA GLY A 133 -2.57 8.42 2.41
C GLY A 133 -1.09 8.77 2.61
N ALA A 134 -0.74 10.06 2.63
CA ALA A 134 0.61 10.53 2.92
C ALA A 134 1.02 10.20 4.37
N ILE A 135 0.13 10.38 5.34
CA ILE A 135 0.36 10.00 6.74
C ILE A 135 0.61 8.49 6.85
N ALA A 136 -0.23 7.66 6.22
CA ALA A 136 -0.05 6.21 6.22
C ALA A 136 1.31 5.80 5.65
N THR A 137 1.70 6.42 4.53
CA THR A 137 2.99 6.20 3.86
C THR A 137 4.16 6.59 4.77
N TYR A 138 4.09 7.75 5.42
CA TYR A 138 5.09 8.20 6.40
C TYR A 138 5.24 7.20 7.55
N CYS A 139 4.12 6.72 8.12
CA CYS A 139 4.15 5.71 9.18
C CYS A 139 4.85 4.42 8.73
N MET A 140 4.60 3.96 7.49
CA MET A 140 5.27 2.77 6.95
C MET A 140 6.77 2.98 6.72
N PHE A 141 7.20 4.14 6.23
CA PHE A 141 8.63 4.45 6.12
C PHE A 141 9.31 4.49 7.49
N ASN A 142 8.66 5.07 8.49
CA ASN A 142 9.22 5.10 9.84
C ASN A 142 9.27 3.69 10.47
N TYR A 143 8.29 2.84 10.17
CA TYR A 143 8.33 1.43 10.53
C TYR A 143 9.55 0.72 9.92
N ILE A 144 9.81 0.92 8.63
CA ILE A 144 11.00 0.37 7.94
C ILE A 144 12.28 0.88 8.60
N TYR A 145 12.39 2.21 8.80
CA TYR A 145 13.56 2.82 9.43
C TYR A 145 13.86 2.22 10.81
N LEU A 146 12.86 2.16 11.69
CA LEU A 146 13.04 1.65 13.06
C LEU A 146 13.29 0.13 13.11
N THR A 147 12.78 -0.63 12.15
CA THR A 147 13.02 -2.08 12.06
C THR A 147 14.43 -2.39 11.56
N GLN A 148 14.98 -1.59 10.63
CA GLN A 148 16.36 -1.73 10.17
C GLN A 148 17.39 -1.19 11.18
N HIS A 149 17.19 0.02 11.72
CA HIS A 149 18.23 0.73 12.48
C HIS A 149 18.57 0.07 13.82
N LYS A 150 17.57 -0.35 14.62
CA LYS A 150 17.89 -1.07 15.88
C LYS A 150 18.51 -2.46 15.61
N GLY A 151 18.30 -3.04 14.42
CA GLY A 151 18.95 -4.30 14.05
C GLY A 151 20.45 -4.09 13.81
N ALA A 152 20.80 -3.02 13.12
CA ALA A 152 22.19 -2.61 12.89
C ALA A 152 22.91 -2.19 14.18
N GLU A 153 22.28 -1.42 15.06
CA GLU A 153 22.88 -1.04 16.36
C GLU A 153 23.14 -2.25 17.27
N LEU A 154 22.21 -3.21 17.35
CA LEU A 154 22.41 -4.45 18.12
C LEU A 154 23.55 -5.30 17.55
N ALA A 155 23.64 -5.41 16.22
CA ALA A 155 24.74 -6.13 15.57
C ALA A 155 26.10 -5.44 15.80
N ALA A 156 26.13 -4.11 15.70
CA ALA A 156 27.35 -3.32 15.93
C ALA A 156 27.82 -3.37 17.40
N ASN A 157 26.90 -3.36 18.37
CA ASN A 157 27.25 -3.48 19.79
C ASN A 157 27.75 -4.89 20.14
N ASN A 158 27.17 -5.95 19.56
CA ASN A 158 27.68 -7.31 19.76
C ASN A 158 29.08 -7.49 19.16
N ALA A 159 29.37 -6.89 17.99
CA ALA A 159 30.69 -6.96 17.38
C ALA A 159 31.78 -6.20 18.14
N ARG A 160 31.43 -5.22 19.00
CA ARG A 160 32.38 -4.50 19.86
C ARG A 160 32.67 -5.20 21.19
N ASN A 161 31.87 -6.20 21.55
CA ASN A 161 31.96 -6.92 22.82
C ASN A 161 32.59 -8.33 22.68
N ILE A 162 33.15 -8.63 21.50
CA ILE A 162 33.91 -9.85 21.16
C ILE A 162 35.34 -9.43 20.87
#